data_AF-A0AAN7K0U6-F1
#
_entry.id   AF-A0AAN7K0U6-F1
#
_cell.length_a   1.000
_cell.length_b   1.000
_cell.length_c   1.000
_cell.angle_alpha   90.00
_cell.angle_beta   90.00
_cell.angle_gamma   90.00
#
_symmetry.space_group_name_H-M   'P 1'
#
loop_
_entity.id
_entity.type
_entity.pdbx_description
1 polymer ?
#
loop_
_entity_poly.entity_id
_entity_poly.type
_entity_poly.pdbx_seq_one_letter_code
_entity_poly.pdbx_strand_id
1 'polypeptide(L)'
;MAQMSTAPAASLNGVSLCLTSSTHHLRHRSVQPSAVSAKLASSSTAPSSPSLPTLIRNEPVLATPAPILNPVNWEDMGQDYEQAIEALKKLLHEKGDLKATAAAKVEQITAELQSTPSNGKIFNPVERVKEGFIHFKREKYDKNPALYGELAKGQSPKFMVFACSDSRVCPSHILDFKPGEAFVVRNVANIVPPYDQTRYAGVGSAIEYAVLHLKVEYIVVIGHSACGGIKGLMSFPYDGKYSTDFIEDWVKIGSPAKAKVLSAHGGKEFGEQCTHCEKEAVNVSLGNLLSYPFVREGLVNKTLGLKGGYYDFTKGSFELWGLHFSLSSSLSVKDVATILHWKL
;
A
#
# COMPACT_ATOMS: atom_id res chain seq x y z
N MET A 1 42.79 66.26 39.41
CA MET A 1 43.75 65.14 39.48
C MET A 1 43.28 64.13 38.42
N ALA A 2 43.75 64.23 37.16
CA ALA A 2 44.96 63.59 36.59
C ALA A 2 44.80 62.05 36.58
N GLN A 3 44.95 61.24 35.52
CA GLN A 3 45.52 61.29 34.14
C GLN A 3 44.90 60.10 33.34
N MET A 4 44.50 60.25 32.07
CA MET A 4 45.24 59.91 30.82
C MET A 4 45.95 58.54 30.75
N SER A 5 45.58 57.70 29.76
CA SER A 5 46.49 57.02 28.80
C SER A 5 45.66 56.31 27.68
N THR A 6 45.53 56.85 26.46
CA THR A 6 46.33 56.64 25.22
C THR A 6 45.98 55.40 24.38
N ALA A 7 45.49 55.65 23.16
CA ALA A 7 45.51 54.76 21.99
C ALA A 7 46.90 54.73 21.32
N PRO A 8 47.15 53.83 20.34
CA PRO A 8 47.12 54.21 18.91
C PRO A 8 46.46 53.12 18.02
N ALA A 9 45.63 53.41 17.01
CA ALA A 9 45.86 53.96 15.65
C ALA A 9 46.56 53.00 14.66
N ALA A 10 45.82 52.54 13.62
CA ALA A 10 46.24 52.56 12.20
C ALA A 10 45.21 51.92 11.23
N SER A 11 44.65 52.77 10.35
CA SER A 11 44.59 52.65 8.87
C SER A 11 43.63 51.62 8.24
N LEU A 12 42.45 52.00 7.73
CA LEU A 12 42.18 52.64 6.42
C LEU A 12 42.69 51.85 5.20
N ASN A 13 41.74 51.31 4.42
CA ASN A 13 41.64 51.54 2.98
C ASN A 13 40.20 51.30 2.53
N GLY A 14 39.56 52.38 2.05
CA GLY A 14 38.32 52.35 1.28
C GLY A 14 38.62 52.40 -0.22
N VAL A 15 37.64 52.95 -0.97
CA VAL A 15 37.54 53.17 -2.43
C VAL A 15 36.70 52.06 -3.10
N SER A 16 35.41 52.26 -3.37
CA SER A 16 34.69 53.17 -4.29
C SER A 16 34.47 52.56 -5.68
N LEU A 17 33.18 52.55 -6.08
CA LEU A 17 32.74 52.35 -7.45
C LEU A 17 33.33 53.44 -8.37
N CYS A 18 33.70 53.07 -9.60
CA CYS A 18 33.05 53.60 -10.82
C CYS A 18 33.47 52.84 -12.09
N LEU A 19 32.57 52.89 -13.07
CA LEU A 19 32.68 52.29 -14.40
C LEU A 19 33.85 52.84 -15.21
N THR A 20 34.50 51.98 -16.01
CA THR A 20 34.90 52.33 -17.38
C THR A 20 34.84 51.10 -18.29
N SER A 21 34.30 51.33 -19.48
CA SER A 21 34.22 50.48 -20.64
C SER A 21 35.58 50.26 -21.31
N SER A 22 35.89 49.04 -21.73
CA SER A 22 36.62 48.81 -22.98
C SER A 22 36.38 47.41 -23.53
N THR A 23 36.08 47.43 -24.82
CA THR A 23 35.72 46.36 -25.75
C THR A 23 36.87 45.39 -26.04
N HIS A 24 36.60 44.09 -26.10
CA HIS A 24 37.35 43.17 -26.96
C HIS A 24 36.44 42.08 -27.54
N HIS A 25 36.71 41.77 -28.82
CA HIS A 25 35.87 41.09 -29.80
C HIS A 25 35.66 39.58 -29.61
N LEU A 26 34.40 39.19 -29.78
CA LEU A 26 33.82 38.06 -30.56
C LEU A 26 34.69 36.85 -30.93
N ARG A 27 34.23 35.66 -30.46
CA ARG A 27 34.14 34.42 -31.27
C ARG A 27 32.95 33.58 -30.80
N HIS A 28 31.80 33.76 -31.44
CA HIS A 28 30.63 32.87 -31.30
C HIS A 28 30.72 31.76 -32.35
N ARG A 29 30.63 30.51 -31.90
CA ARG A 29 30.56 29.32 -32.75
C ARG A 29 29.07 29.07 -33.08
N SER A 30 28.71 29.23 -34.35
CA SER A 30 27.37 28.99 -34.88
C SER A 30 27.11 27.50 -35.06
N VAL A 31 25.99 27.00 -34.53
CA VAL A 31 25.40 25.72 -34.93
C VAL A 31 24.05 26.03 -35.56
N GLN A 32 23.92 25.72 -36.85
CA GLN A 32 22.71 25.92 -37.66
C GLN A 32 21.65 24.86 -37.32
N PRO A 33 20.34 25.21 -37.39
CA PRO A 33 19.27 24.23 -37.46
C PRO A 33 19.08 23.76 -38.91
N SER A 34 19.20 22.45 -39.13
CA SER A 34 18.89 21.79 -40.39
C SER A 34 17.37 21.71 -40.60
N ALA A 35 16.87 22.52 -41.53
CA ALA A 35 15.52 22.39 -42.06
C ALA A 35 15.51 21.28 -43.15
N VAL A 36 14.82 20.17 -42.87
CA VAL A 36 14.49 19.16 -43.88
C VAL A 36 13.06 19.42 -44.34
N SER A 37 12.92 19.80 -45.61
CA SER A 37 11.63 19.98 -46.27
C SER A 37 11.12 18.63 -46.77
N ALA A 38 9.89 18.27 -46.42
CA ALA A 38 9.17 17.14 -47.01
C ALA A 38 7.73 17.57 -47.35
N LYS A 39 7.42 17.58 -48.65
CA LYS A 39 6.06 17.67 -49.20
C LYS A 39 5.47 16.27 -49.35
N LEU A 40 4.24 16.05 -48.90
CA LEU A 40 3.27 15.08 -49.46
C LEU A 40 1.88 15.44 -48.92
N ALA A 41 0.98 15.94 -49.77
CA ALA A 41 -0.06 15.19 -50.49
C ALA A 41 -1.29 14.90 -49.63
N SER A 42 -2.39 15.55 -49.98
CA SER A 42 -3.73 15.38 -49.40
C SER A 42 -4.35 14.06 -49.88
N SER A 43 -4.55 13.11 -48.97
CA SER A 43 -5.46 11.99 -49.18
C SER A 43 -6.31 11.78 -47.93
N SER A 44 -7.62 11.90 -48.12
CA SER A 44 -8.67 11.69 -47.14
C SER A 44 -8.81 10.21 -46.77
N THR A 45 -8.51 9.86 -45.52
CA THR A 45 -8.99 8.64 -44.87
C THR A 45 -9.09 8.88 -43.36
N ALA A 46 -10.24 8.54 -42.78
CA ALA A 46 -10.56 8.72 -41.37
C ALA A 46 -9.57 7.99 -40.44
N PRO A 47 -9.23 8.53 -39.25
CA PRO A 47 -8.36 7.82 -38.33
C PRO A 47 -9.17 6.74 -37.61
N SER A 48 -8.88 5.48 -37.94
CA SER A 48 -9.16 4.34 -37.06
C SER A 48 -8.34 4.51 -35.78
N SER A 49 -9.01 4.47 -34.63
CA SER A 49 -8.37 4.50 -33.31
C SER A 49 -7.20 3.51 -33.23
N PRO A 50 -6.01 3.92 -32.76
CA PRO A 50 -4.91 2.98 -32.57
C PRO A 50 -5.31 2.00 -31.47
N SER A 51 -5.40 0.72 -31.80
CA SER A 51 -5.56 -0.36 -30.83
C SER A 51 -4.41 -0.30 -29.83
N LEU A 52 -4.73 -0.29 -28.53
CA LEU A 52 -3.75 -0.35 -27.44
C LEU A 52 -2.75 -1.49 -27.68
N PRO A 53 -1.45 -1.29 -27.34
CA PRO A 53 -0.46 -2.35 -27.43
C PRO A 53 -0.92 -3.61 -26.70
N THR A 54 -0.73 -4.76 -27.35
CA THR A 54 -1.08 -6.12 -26.93
C THR A 54 -0.22 -6.62 -25.76
N LEU A 55 0.01 -5.79 -24.74
CA LEU A 55 0.99 -6.06 -23.70
C LEU A 55 0.53 -7.11 -22.68
N ILE A 56 -0.77 -7.46 -22.64
CA ILE A 56 -1.30 -8.44 -21.70
C ILE A 56 -2.47 -9.16 -22.39
N ARG A 57 -2.19 -10.32 -23.01
CA ARG A 57 -3.27 -11.25 -23.38
C ARG A 57 -3.93 -11.74 -22.08
N ASN A 58 -5.21 -12.11 -22.16
CA ASN A 58 -5.92 -12.89 -21.13
C ASN A 58 -5.34 -14.32 -20.96
N GLU A 59 -4.03 -14.46 -21.06
CA GLU A 59 -3.30 -15.70 -20.85
C GLU A 59 -2.74 -15.69 -19.41
N PRO A 60 -2.74 -16.83 -18.71
CA PRO A 60 -2.11 -16.98 -17.41
C PRO A 60 -0.71 -16.38 -17.40
N VAL A 61 -0.37 -15.55 -16.41
CA VAL A 61 1.03 -15.33 -16.06
C VAL A 61 1.54 -16.64 -15.45
N LEU A 62 2.07 -17.52 -16.30
CA LEU A 62 2.56 -18.84 -15.89
C LEU A 62 3.69 -18.67 -14.87
N ALA A 63 3.45 -19.12 -13.64
CA ALA A 63 4.52 -19.27 -12.66
C ALA A 63 5.33 -20.52 -13.02
N THR A 64 6.65 -20.38 -13.16
CA THR A 64 7.59 -21.50 -13.17
C THR A 64 7.38 -22.37 -11.92
N PRO A 65 7.42 -23.71 -12.02
CA PRO A 65 7.26 -24.58 -10.86
C PRO A 65 8.27 -24.26 -9.77
N ALA A 66 7.80 -24.11 -8.53
CA ALA A 66 8.67 -23.94 -7.38
C ALA A 66 9.57 -25.18 -7.22
N PRO A 67 10.84 -25.03 -6.79
CA PRO A 67 11.71 -26.16 -6.52
C PRO A 67 11.10 -27.08 -5.47
N ILE A 68 11.19 -28.39 -5.71
CA ILE A 68 10.71 -29.44 -4.81
C ILE A 68 11.61 -29.44 -3.58
N LEU A 69 11.12 -28.88 -2.47
CA LEU A 69 11.68 -29.13 -1.15
C LEU A 69 11.01 -30.38 -0.60
N ASN A 70 11.76 -31.47 -0.47
CA ASN A 70 11.27 -32.70 0.15
C ASN A 70 11.00 -32.44 1.64
N PRO A 71 9.75 -32.57 2.12
CA PRO A 71 9.48 -32.47 3.54
C PRO A 71 10.02 -33.71 4.25
N VAL A 72 10.81 -33.48 5.30
CA VAL A 72 11.09 -34.51 6.30
C VAL A 72 9.77 -34.75 7.05
N ASN A 73 9.27 -35.99 6.98
CA ASN A 73 8.00 -36.40 7.54
C ASN A 73 8.07 -36.40 9.08
N TRP A 74 7.29 -35.54 9.75
CA TRP A 74 7.24 -35.49 11.23
C TRP A 74 5.81 -35.67 11.79
N GLU A 75 4.88 -36.09 10.95
CA GLU A 75 3.46 -36.18 11.31
C GLU A 75 3.10 -37.60 11.76
N ASP A 76 3.57 -37.98 12.95
CA ASP A 76 2.86 -38.97 13.79
C ASP A 76 3.21 -38.90 15.29
N MET A 77 3.81 -37.81 15.78
CA MET A 77 4.39 -37.83 17.13
C MET A 77 3.43 -37.36 18.24
N GLY A 78 2.37 -36.63 17.93
CA GLY A 78 1.54 -35.95 18.95
C GLY A 78 0.65 -36.87 19.78
N GLN A 79 0.08 -37.93 19.19
CA GLN A 79 -0.78 -38.90 19.89
C GLN A 79 0.03 -40.06 20.51
N ASP A 80 1.26 -40.27 20.05
CA ASP A 80 2.14 -41.34 20.48
C ASP A 80 2.81 -41.03 21.84
N TYR A 81 3.06 -39.75 22.15
CA TYR A 81 3.73 -39.38 23.41
C TYR A 81 2.90 -39.66 24.67
N GLU A 82 1.60 -39.34 24.68
CA GLU A 82 0.76 -39.58 25.87
C GLU A 82 0.58 -41.08 26.12
N GLN A 83 0.42 -41.87 25.05
CA GLN A 83 0.35 -43.34 25.14
C GLN A 83 1.71 -43.93 25.56
N ALA A 84 2.82 -43.41 25.05
CA ALA A 84 4.17 -43.82 25.44
C ALA A 84 4.47 -43.48 26.90
N ILE A 85 4.04 -42.31 27.38
CA ILE A 85 4.18 -41.91 28.80
C ILE A 85 3.40 -42.86 29.70
N GLU A 86 2.16 -43.20 29.33
CA GLU A 86 1.33 -44.07 30.15
C GLU A 86 1.82 -45.53 30.13
N ALA A 87 2.29 -46.02 28.97
CA ALA A 87 2.94 -47.33 28.85
C ALA A 87 4.24 -47.40 29.66
N LEU A 88 5.03 -46.33 29.67
CA LEU A 88 6.26 -46.24 30.47
C LEU A 88 5.95 -46.24 31.97
N LYS A 89 4.95 -45.49 32.43
CA LYS A 89 4.50 -45.51 33.84
C LYS A 89 4.05 -46.90 34.28
N LYS A 90 3.32 -47.63 33.42
CA LYS A 90 2.88 -49.00 33.70
C LYS A 90 4.07 -49.96 33.86
N LEU A 91 5.03 -49.91 32.94
CA LEU A 91 6.26 -50.72 33.01
C LEU A 91 7.11 -50.42 34.25
N LEU A 92 7.14 -49.16 34.69
CA LEU A 92 7.83 -48.73 35.91
C LEU A 92 7.13 -49.16 37.20
N HIS A 93 5.82 -49.38 37.16
CA HIS A 93 5.08 -49.95 38.28
C HIS A 93 5.26 -51.46 38.39
N GLU A 94 5.32 -52.18 37.26
CA GLU A 94 5.45 -53.64 37.20
C GLU A 94 6.87 -54.14 37.55
N LYS A 95 7.91 -53.35 37.25
CA LYS A 95 9.30 -53.68 37.62
C LYS A 95 9.78 -52.84 38.81
N GLY A 96 9.39 -53.26 40.01
CA GLY A 96 9.72 -52.58 41.28
C GLY A 96 11.21 -52.25 41.47
N ASP A 97 12.12 -53.07 40.93
CA ASP A 97 13.57 -52.88 41.02
C ASP A 97 14.12 -51.76 40.11
N LEU A 98 13.32 -51.25 39.17
CA LEU A 98 13.69 -50.15 38.28
C LEU A 98 13.21 -48.79 38.78
N LYS A 99 12.42 -48.72 39.86
CA LYS A 99 11.89 -47.45 40.38
C LYS A 99 12.98 -46.45 40.74
N ALA A 100 14.06 -46.88 41.40
CA ALA A 100 15.15 -46.01 41.79
C ALA A 100 15.94 -45.49 40.56
N THR A 101 16.25 -46.38 39.61
CA THR A 101 16.98 -46.03 38.38
C THR A 101 16.14 -45.15 37.45
N ALA A 102 14.83 -45.38 37.41
CA ALA A 102 13.91 -44.57 36.62
C ALA A 102 13.63 -43.22 37.27
N ALA A 103 13.48 -43.15 38.59
CA ALA A 103 13.39 -41.89 39.33
C ALA A 103 14.66 -41.06 39.13
N ALA A 104 15.84 -41.68 39.23
CA ALA A 104 17.11 -41.01 38.97
C ALA A 104 17.23 -40.51 37.51
N LYS A 105 16.77 -41.29 36.53
CA LYS A 105 16.73 -40.84 35.12
C LYS A 105 15.69 -39.76 34.87
N VAL A 106 14.54 -39.80 35.54
CA VAL A 106 13.52 -38.75 35.46
C VAL A 106 14.01 -37.47 36.12
N GLU A 107 14.69 -37.55 37.27
CA GLU A 107 15.36 -36.40 37.90
C GLU A 107 16.49 -35.87 37.02
N GLN A 108 17.29 -36.75 36.40
CA GLN A 108 18.33 -36.33 35.46
C GLN A 108 17.74 -35.63 34.23
N ILE A 109 16.70 -36.18 33.61
CA ILE A 109 16.01 -35.57 32.46
C ILE A 109 15.31 -34.27 32.88
N THR A 110 14.72 -34.22 34.08
CA THR A 110 14.09 -33.01 34.62
C THR A 110 15.13 -31.93 34.92
N ALA A 111 16.28 -32.30 35.46
CA ALA A 111 17.41 -31.40 35.67
C ALA A 111 18.03 -30.95 34.35
N GLU A 112 18.14 -31.82 33.34
CA GLU A 112 18.57 -31.46 31.98
C GLU A 112 17.57 -30.50 31.31
N LEU A 113 16.26 -30.71 31.50
CA LEU A 113 15.21 -29.81 30.99
C LEU A 113 15.14 -28.47 31.74
N GLN A 114 15.48 -28.44 33.04
CA GLN A 114 15.53 -27.24 33.87
C GLN A 114 16.87 -26.48 33.76
N SER A 115 17.96 -27.17 33.42
CA SER A 115 19.31 -26.61 33.21
C SER A 115 19.60 -26.28 31.75
N THR A 116 18.81 -26.80 30.81
CA THR A 116 18.63 -26.11 29.53
C THR A 116 18.14 -24.72 29.92
N PRO A 117 18.91 -23.65 29.67
CA PRO A 117 18.36 -22.31 29.83
C PRO A 117 17.04 -22.36 29.09
N SER A 118 15.97 -21.76 29.63
CA SER A 118 14.80 -21.46 28.81
C SER A 118 15.35 -20.76 27.57
N ASN A 119 15.53 -21.56 26.52
CA ASN A 119 16.30 -21.15 25.37
C ASN A 119 15.21 -20.39 24.64
N GLY A 120 15.01 -19.14 25.07
CA GLY A 120 14.30 -18.13 24.34
C GLY A 120 15.07 -18.07 23.05
N LYS A 121 14.70 -18.96 22.11
CA LYS A 121 15.28 -19.04 20.78
C LYS A 121 15.25 -17.61 20.33
N ILE A 122 16.44 -17.02 20.19
CA ILE A 122 16.57 -15.67 19.68
C ILE A 122 15.75 -15.66 18.40
N PHE A 123 14.74 -14.79 18.35
CA PHE A 123 13.85 -14.74 17.21
C PHE A 123 14.70 -14.55 15.96
N ASN A 124 14.66 -15.53 15.07
CA ASN A 124 15.40 -15.49 13.82
C ASN A 124 14.41 -15.15 12.69
N PRO A 125 14.47 -13.92 12.13
CA PRO A 125 13.54 -13.50 11.09
C PRO A 125 13.61 -14.37 9.83
N VAL A 126 14.80 -14.88 9.49
CA VAL A 126 15.02 -15.70 8.29
C VAL A 126 14.38 -17.08 8.46
N GLU A 127 14.58 -17.71 9.62
CA GLU A 127 13.95 -19.00 9.92
C GLU A 127 12.42 -18.86 10.01
N ARG A 128 11.93 -17.76 10.60
CA ARG A 128 10.49 -17.48 10.63
C ARG A 128 9.84 -17.44 9.24
N VAL A 129 10.54 -16.94 8.23
CA VAL A 129 10.04 -16.95 6.83
C VAL A 129 9.97 -18.37 6.28
N LYS A 130 11.02 -19.18 6.49
CA LYS A 130 11.06 -20.58 6.03
C LYS A 130 9.97 -21.43 6.69
N GLU A 131 9.90 -21.40 8.01
CA GLU A 131 8.90 -22.14 8.79
C GLU A 131 7.48 -21.69 8.42
N GLY A 132 7.28 -20.39 8.20
CA GLY A 132 6.00 -19.85 7.73
C GLY A 132 5.58 -20.37 6.36
N PHE A 133 6.52 -20.46 5.41
CA PHE A 133 6.22 -21.01 4.08
C PHE A 133 5.96 -22.53 4.12
N ILE A 134 6.72 -23.28 4.92
CA ILE A 134 6.50 -24.72 5.12
C ILE A 134 5.09 -24.96 5.67
N HIS A 135 4.69 -24.16 6.67
CA HIS A 135 3.33 -24.21 7.22
C HIS A 135 2.27 -23.87 6.16
N PHE A 136 2.45 -22.79 5.38
CA PHE A 136 1.53 -22.45 4.29
C PHE A 136 1.41 -23.59 3.26
N LYS A 137 2.55 -24.14 2.83
CA LYS A 137 2.62 -25.21 1.84
C LYS A 137 1.79 -26.41 2.29
N ARG A 138 2.01 -26.83 3.53
CA ARG A 138 1.35 -28.01 4.09
C ARG A 138 -0.11 -27.79 4.47
N GLU A 139 -0.40 -26.69 5.17
CA GLU A 139 -1.71 -26.47 5.77
C GLU A 139 -2.72 -25.81 4.83
N LYS A 140 -2.24 -25.14 3.77
CA LYS A 140 -3.10 -24.40 2.84
C LYS A 140 -2.94 -24.91 1.42
N TYR A 141 -1.74 -24.91 0.87
CA TYR A 141 -1.52 -25.26 -0.53
C TYR A 141 -1.88 -26.72 -0.82
N ASP A 142 -1.27 -27.67 -0.11
CA ASP A 142 -1.44 -29.11 -0.34
C ASP A 142 -2.84 -29.62 0.02
N LYS A 143 -3.51 -28.96 0.97
CA LYS A 143 -4.89 -29.28 1.36
C LYS A 143 -5.94 -28.73 0.39
N ASN A 144 -5.57 -27.87 -0.57
CA ASN A 144 -6.51 -27.26 -1.52
C ASN A 144 -6.00 -27.36 -2.98
N PRO A 145 -5.67 -28.55 -3.50
CA PRO A 145 -5.04 -28.70 -4.81
C PRO A 145 -5.91 -28.19 -5.97
N ALA A 146 -7.23 -28.32 -5.87
CA ALA A 146 -8.16 -27.78 -6.87
C ALA A 146 -8.09 -26.25 -6.95
N LEU A 147 -8.09 -25.56 -5.80
CA LEU A 147 -8.01 -24.10 -5.73
C LEU A 147 -6.69 -23.60 -6.33
N TYR A 148 -5.55 -24.09 -5.84
CA TYR A 148 -4.25 -23.63 -6.31
C TYR A 148 -3.93 -24.10 -7.74
N GLY A 149 -4.50 -25.22 -8.17
CA GLY A 149 -4.45 -25.67 -9.57
C GLY A 149 -5.15 -24.70 -10.53
N GLU A 150 -6.30 -24.15 -10.16
CA GLU A 150 -6.96 -23.09 -10.95
C GLU A 150 -6.23 -21.75 -10.86
N LEU A 151 -5.77 -21.35 -9.67
CA LEU A 151 -5.02 -20.10 -9.50
C LEU A 151 -3.69 -20.08 -10.27
N ALA A 152 -3.06 -21.24 -10.48
CA ALA A 152 -1.87 -21.35 -11.32
C ALA A 152 -2.14 -21.02 -12.80
N LYS A 153 -3.41 -21.12 -13.24
CA LYS A 153 -3.86 -20.74 -14.59
C LYS A 153 -4.28 -19.27 -14.69
N GLY A 154 -4.27 -18.50 -13.60
CA GLY A 154 -4.57 -17.08 -13.65
C GLY A 154 -5.38 -16.58 -12.46
N GLN A 155 -5.80 -15.32 -12.55
CA GLN A 155 -6.54 -14.64 -11.48
C GLN A 155 -7.70 -13.84 -12.07
N SER A 156 -8.81 -13.79 -11.35
CA SER A 156 -9.99 -12.99 -11.67
C SER A 156 -10.62 -12.41 -10.39
N PRO A 157 -9.87 -11.63 -9.61
CA PRO A 157 -10.35 -11.07 -8.35
C PRO A 157 -11.54 -10.13 -8.59
N LYS A 158 -12.51 -10.15 -7.68
CA LYS A 158 -13.67 -9.25 -7.74
C LYS A 158 -13.42 -7.93 -7.04
N PHE A 159 -12.45 -7.90 -6.13
CA PHE A 159 -12.10 -6.73 -5.34
C PHE A 159 -10.70 -6.24 -5.70
N MET A 160 -10.56 -4.93 -5.85
CA MET A 160 -9.29 -4.23 -5.62
C MET A 160 -9.35 -3.61 -4.22
N VAL A 161 -8.31 -3.80 -3.41
CA VAL A 161 -8.27 -3.29 -2.04
C VAL A 161 -7.06 -2.39 -1.83
N PHE A 162 -7.30 -1.15 -1.40
CA PHE A 162 -6.28 -0.30 -0.80
C PHE A 162 -6.32 -0.44 0.71
N ALA A 163 -5.21 -0.87 1.31
CA ALA A 163 -5.07 -0.99 2.75
C ALA A 163 -3.72 -0.41 3.21
N CYS A 164 -3.58 -0.12 4.50
CA CYS A 164 -2.35 0.47 5.00
C CYS A 164 -1.25 -0.59 5.06
N SER A 165 0.01 -0.19 4.89
CA SER A 165 1.18 -1.05 5.12
C SER A 165 1.37 -1.46 6.58
N ASP A 166 0.60 -0.89 7.50
CA ASP A 166 0.61 -1.23 8.93
C ASP A 166 0.48 -2.74 9.16
N SER A 167 1.38 -3.32 9.97
CA SER A 167 1.47 -4.77 10.17
C SER A 167 0.25 -5.40 10.83
N ARG A 168 -0.63 -4.60 11.43
CA ARG A 168 -1.81 -5.05 12.19
C ARG A 168 -3.06 -5.22 11.33
N VAL A 169 -3.07 -4.72 10.09
CA VAL A 169 -4.30 -4.55 9.29
C VAL A 169 -4.22 -5.25 7.94
N CYS A 170 -3.65 -6.46 7.90
CA CYS A 170 -3.59 -7.26 6.67
C CYS A 170 -5.02 -7.55 6.15
N PRO A 171 -5.43 -7.05 4.97
CA PRO A 171 -6.80 -7.16 4.49
C PRO A 171 -7.27 -8.61 4.33
N SER A 172 -6.37 -9.51 3.92
CA SER A 172 -6.68 -10.94 3.84
C SER A 172 -7.03 -11.57 5.18
N HIS A 173 -6.48 -11.04 6.27
CA HIS A 173 -6.78 -11.54 7.62
C HIS A 173 -8.08 -10.93 8.15
N ILE A 174 -8.22 -9.60 8.05
CA ILE A 174 -9.34 -8.89 8.68
C ILE A 174 -10.68 -9.08 7.96
N LEU A 175 -10.66 -9.40 6.66
CA LEU A 175 -11.85 -9.63 5.84
C LEU A 175 -11.95 -11.08 5.32
N ASP A 176 -11.09 -11.96 5.81
CA ASP A 176 -11.03 -13.39 5.43
C ASP A 176 -10.92 -13.66 3.92
N PHE A 177 -10.30 -12.75 3.15
CA PHE A 177 -10.08 -12.99 1.73
C PHE A 177 -9.21 -14.22 1.49
N LYS A 178 -9.69 -15.09 0.60
CA LYS A 178 -8.96 -16.24 0.08
C LYS A 178 -8.03 -15.81 -1.06
N PRO A 179 -6.99 -16.62 -1.37
CA PRO A 179 -6.16 -16.40 -2.55
C PRO A 179 -7.02 -16.30 -3.82
N GLY A 180 -6.81 -15.23 -4.60
CA GLY A 180 -7.55 -14.97 -5.83
C GLY A 180 -8.77 -14.06 -5.69
N GLU A 181 -9.23 -13.71 -4.47
CA GLU A 181 -10.43 -12.88 -4.31
C GLU A 181 -10.18 -11.37 -4.43
N ALA A 182 -9.02 -10.91 -3.96
CA ALA A 182 -8.67 -9.49 -3.89
C ALA A 182 -7.29 -9.19 -4.50
N PHE A 183 -7.24 -8.19 -5.39
CA PHE A 183 -6.02 -7.56 -5.86
C PHE A 183 -5.65 -6.41 -4.92
N VAL A 184 -4.55 -6.54 -4.17
CA VAL A 184 -4.28 -5.68 -3.01
C VAL A 184 -3.14 -4.70 -3.29
N VAL A 185 -3.37 -3.43 -3.00
CA VAL A 185 -2.34 -2.38 -2.90
C VAL A 185 -2.18 -1.99 -1.43
N ARG A 186 -0.93 -2.00 -0.93
CA ARG A 186 -0.60 -1.57 0.42
C ARG A 186 0.41 -0.44 0.40
N ASN A 187 0.06 0.69 1.01
CA ASN A 187 0.93 1.85 1.14
C ASN A 187 0.71 2.56 2.50
N VAL A 188 1.54 3.55 2.80
CA VAL A 188 1.41 4.33 4.05
C VAL A 188 0.07 5.07 4.04
N ALA A 189 -0.75 4.85 5.07
CA ALA A 189 -2.07 5.43 5.27
C ALA A 189 -3.11 5.12 4.17
N ASN A 190 -2.96 4.01 3.42
CA ASN A 190 -3.94 3.54 2.44
C ASN A 190 -4.44 4.64 1.48
N ILE A 191 -3.54 5.55 1.11
CA ILE A 191 -3.87 6.74 0.32
C ILE A 191 -3.92 6.36 -1.15
N VAL A 192 -4.97 6.84 -1.82
CA VAL A 192 -5.03 6.88 -3.29
C VAL A 192 -4.71 8.30 -3.75
N PRO A 193 -3.57 8.55 -4.44
CA PRO A 193 -3.30 9.83 -5.09
C PRO A 193 -4.21 10.08 -6.29
N PRO A 194 -4.41 11.36 -6.69
CA PRO A 194 -5.04 11.67 -7.96
C PRO A 194 -4.21 11.15 -9.14
N TYR A 195 -4.82 11.10 -10.32
CA TYR A 195 -4.20 10.68 -11.56
C TYR A 195 -2.99 11.58 -11.88
N ASP A 196 -1.79 11.01 -11.89
CA ASP A 196 -0.55 11.64 -12.31
C ASP A 196 0.42 10.56 -12.81
N GLN A 197 0.75 10.60 -14.10
CA GLN A 197 1.61 9.62 -14.75
C GLN A 197 3.08 9.74 -14.32
N THR A 198 3.50 10.89 -13.81
CA THR A 198 4.90 11.15 -13.41
C THR A 198 5.13 10.83 -11.94
N ARG A 199 4.26 11.32 -11.06
CA ARG A 199 4.45 11.22 -9.60
C ARG A 199 3.90 9.93 -9.00
N TYR A 200 2.85 9.38 -9.58
CA TYR A 200 2.04 8.34 -8.92
C TYR A 200 1.83 7.09 -9.78
N ALA A 201 2.76 6.82 -10.71
CA ALA A 201 2.70 5.69 -11.64
C ALA A 201 2.51 4.33 -10.93
N GLY A 202 3.10 4.13 -9.74
CA GLY A 202 2.91 2.90 -8.97
C GLY A 202 1.46 2.63 -8.58
N VAL A 203 0.74 3.66 -8.10
CA VAL A 203 -0.69 3.50 -7.79
C VAL A 203 -1.53 3.51 -9.06
N GLY A 204 -1.24 4.39 -10.01
CA GLY A 204 -2.00 4.51 -11.25
C GLY A 204 -1.99 3.21 -12.07
N SER A 205 -0.83 2.58 -12.22
CA SER A 205 -0.69 1.29 -12.91
C SER A 205 -1.44 0.17 -12.22
N ALA A 206 -1.46 0.12 -10.88
CA ALA A 206 -2.21 -0.88 -10.14
C ALA A 206 -3.74 -0.73 -10.34
N ILE A 207 -4.25 0.50 -10.34
CA ILE A 207 -5.68 0.77 -10.59
C ILE A 207 -6.01 0.43 -12.05
N GLU A 208 -5.18 0.87 -13.00
CA GLU A 208 -5.36 0.57 -14.43
C GLU A 208 -5.39 -0.94 -14.68
N TYR A 209 -4.46 -1.68 -14.11
CA TYR A 209 -4.40 -3.13 -14.23
C TYR A 209 -5.64 -3.82 -13.63
N ALA A 210 -6.03 -3.45 -12.41
CA ALA A 210 -7.19 -4.04 -11.76
C ALA A 210 -8.49 -3.77 -12.54
N VAL A 211 -8.70 -2.54 -13.00
CA VAL A 211 -9.95 -2.11 -13.65
C VAL A 211 -10.00 -2.57 -15.10
N LEU A 212 -8.96 -2.30 -15.89
CA LEU A 212 -8.98 -2.55 -17.33
C LEU A 212 -8.58 -3.96 -17.70
N HIS A 213 -7.75 -4.65 -16.92
CA HIS A 213 -7.27 -6.00 -17.25
C HIS A 213 -7.95 -7.08 -16.42
N LEU A 214 -7.92 -6.96 -15.08
CA LEU A 214 -8.53 -7.96 -14.20
C LEU A 214 -10.05 -7.85 -14.09
N LYS A 215 -10.62 -6.71 -14.53
CA LYS A 215 -12.06 -6.43 -14.51
C LYS A 215 -12.67 -6.58 -13.11
N VAL A 216 -12.00 -6.04 -12.10
CA VAL A 216 -12.54 -6.00 -10.73
C VAL A 216 -13.89 -5.27 -10.73
N GLU A 217 -14.79 -5.71 -9.86
CA GLU A 217 -16.14 -5.14 -9.73
C GLU A 217 -16.21 -4.08 -8.64
N TYR A 218 -15.29 -4.11 -7.68
CA TYR A 218 -15.23 -3.16 -6.57
C TYR A 218 -13.81 -2.68 -6.31
N ILE A 219 -13.65 -1.37 -6.07
CA ILE A 219 -12.47 -0.82 -5.39
C ILE A 219 -12.88 -0.44 -3.97
N VAL A 220 -12.17 -0.99 -2.98
CA VAL A 220 -12.38 -0.73 -1.56
C VAL A 220 -11.16 -0.04 -0.98
N VAL A 221 -11.33 1.15 -0.40
CA VAL A 221 -10.27 1.86 0.32
C VAL A 221 -10.53 1.74 1.82
N ILE A 222 -9.61 1.07 2.54
CA ILE A 222 -9.79 0.71 3.96
C ILE A 222 -8.82 1.53 4.82
N GLY A 223 -9.38 2.53 5.50
CA GLY A 223 -8.72 3.22 6.61
C GLY A 223 -8.72 2.37 7.89
N HIS A 224 -7.96 2.78 8.89
CA HIS A 224 -7.92 2.06 10.16
C HIS A 224 -7.59 2.96 11.35
N SER A 225 -7.97 2.50 12.54
CA SER A 225 -7.67 3.18 13.81
C SER A 225 -6.17 3.29 14.06
N ALA A 226 -5.75 4.37 14.72
CA ALA A 226 -4.38 4.61 15.16
C ALA A 226 -3.34 4.46 14.02
N CYS A 227 -3.66 5.05 12.88
CA CYS A 227 -2.82 5.07 11.69
C CYS A 227 -1.64 6.04 11.86
N GLY A 228 -0.42 5.51 11.83
CA GLY A 228 0.80 6.33 11.96
C GLY A 228 0.95 7.39 10.86
N GLY A 229 0.54 7.08 9.62
CA GLY A 229 0.61 8.04 8.51
C GLY A 229 -0.39 9.18 8.64
N ILE A 230 -1.61 8.91 9.11
CA ILE A 230 -2.61 9.97 9.38
C ILE A 230 -2.21 10.80 10.60
N LYS A 231 -1.67 10.17 11.65
CA LYS A 231 -1.09 10.90 12.77
C LYS A 231 0.00 11.86 12.30
N GLY A 232 0.90 11.38 11.44
CA GLY A 232 1.93 12.22 10.78
C GLY A 232 1.30 13.40 10.04
N LEU A 233 0.38 13.14 9.10
CA LEU A 233 -0.37 14.16 8.38
C LEU A 233 -0.94 15.24 9.31
N MET A 234 -1.59 14.83 10.40
CA MET A 234 -2.19 15.76 11.38
C MET A 234 -1.14 16.58 12.14
N SER A 235 0.02 15.99 12.46
CA SER A 235 1.10 16.66 13.20
C SER A 235 2.00 17.57 12.36
N PHE A 236 2.24 17.26 11.08
CA PHE A 236 3.18 18.04 10.26
C PHE A 236 2.67 19.47 9.97
N PRO A 237 3.54 20.49 10.07
CA PRO A 237 3.14 21.89 9.92
C PRO A 237 2.89 22.32 8.46
N TYR A 238 3.52 21.66 7.48
CA TYR A 238 3.47 22.02 6.06
C TYR A 238 3.76 23.51 5.78
N ASP A 239 4.78 24.06 6.45
CA ASP A 239 5.22 25.46 6.37
C ASP A 239 6.30 25.70 5.28
N GLY A 240 6.46 24.74 4.37
CA GLY A 240 7.48 24.75 3.32
C GLY A 240 8.81 24.10 3.73
N LYS A 241 8.97 23.69 4.99
CA LYS A 241 10.11 22.90 5.46
C LYS A 241 9.69 21.45 5.65
N TYR A 242 10.54 20.53 5.20
CA TYR A 242 10.34 19.10 5.34
C TYR A 242 11.35 18.55 6.35
N SER A 243 10.86 17.75 7.28
CA SER A 243 11.66 17.02 8.28
C SER A 243 11.90 15.55 7.89
N THR A 244 11.23 15.09 6.83
CA THR A 244 11.29 13.74 6.29
C THR A 244 11.51 13.77 4.78
N ASP A 245 12.24 12.78 4.25
CA ASP A 245 12.55 12.75 2.81
C ASP A 245 11.33 12.47 1.93
N PHE A 246 10.42 11.59 2.39
CA PHE A 246 9.28 11.12 1.59
C PHE A 246 7.93 11.16 2.32
N ILE A 247 7.93 11.04 3.65
CA ILE A 247 6.71 10.75 4.43
C ILE A 247 5.75 11.93 4.33
N GLU A 248 6.22 13.15 4.58
CA GLU A 248 5.44 14.37 4.46
C GLU A 248 4.94 14.58 3.01
N ASP A 249 5.79 14.36 2.00
CA ASP A 249 5.42 14.51 0.58
C ASP A 249 4.33 13.51 0.15
N TRP A 250 4.35 12.30 0.73
CA TRP A 250 3.34 11.29 0.49
C TRP A 250 2.03 11.61 1.21
N VAL A 251 2.07 11.79 2.54
CA VAL A 251 0.82 11.93 3.31
C VAL A 251 0.12 13.26 3.05
N LYS A 252 0.80 14.28 2.48
CA LYS A 252 0.15 15.54 2.04
C LYS A 252 -0.96 15.35 1.00
N ILE A 253 -1.03 14.20 0.33
CA ILE A 253 -2.17 13.86 -0.53
C ILE A 253 -3.48 13.94 0.28
N GLY A 254 -3.44 13.61 1.58
CA GLY A 254 -4.56 13.70 2.51
C GLY A 254 -4.81 15.11 3.08
N SER A 255 -4.07 16.15 2.67
CA SER A 255 -4.25 17.52 3.20
C SER A 255 -5.69 18.05 3.09
N PRO A 256 -6.50 17.74 2.06
CA PRO A 256 -7.92 18.12 2.05
C PRO A 256 -8.71 17.53 3.23
N ALA A 257 -8.41 16.29 3.64
CA ALA A 257 -9.03 15.66 4.80
C ALA A 257 -8.61 16.37 6.10
N LYS A 258 -7.30 16.64 6.26
CA LYS A 258 -6.78 17.42 7.39
C LYS A 258 -7.49 18.78 7.50
N ALA A 259 -7.57 19.52 6.40
CA ALA A 259 -8.20 20.85 6.38
C ALA A 259 -9.68 20.79 6.79
N LYS A 260 -10.44 19.83 6.25
CA LYS A 260 -11.85 19.64 6.61
C LYS A 260 -12.02 19.26 8.08
N VAL A 261 -11.19 18.37 8.60
CA VAL A 261 -11.25 17.94 10.01
C VAL A 261 -10.84 19.07 10.95
N LEU A 262 -9.79 19.84 10.66
CA LEU A 262 -9.44 20.99 11.49
C LEU A 262 -10.54 22.06 11.48
N SER A 263 -11.21 22.26 10.34
CA SER A 263 -12.35 23.19 10.27
C SER A 263 -13.57 22.72 11.06
N ALA A 264 -13.90 21.43 11.03
CA ALA A 264 -15.12 20.90 11.68
C ALA A 264 -14.89 20.43 13.13
N HIS A 265 -13.66 20.06 13.47
CA HIS A 265 -13.28 19.35 14.69
C HIS A 265 -12.00 19.89 15.33
N GLY A 266 -11.51 21.08 14.95
CA GLY A 266 -10.25 21.64 15.46
C GLY A 266 -10.21 21.89 16.97
N GLY A 267 -11.38 22.02 17.62
CA GLY A 267 -11.49 22.12 19.08
C GLY A 267 -11.49 20.78 19.83
N LYS A 268 -11.48 19.65 19.13
CA LYS A 268 -11.45 18.31 19.75
C LYS A 268 -10.04 17.90 20.14
N GLU A 269 -9.94 16.91 21.02
CA GLU A 269 -8.66 16.28 21.37
C GLU A 269 -7.96 15.69 20.14
N PHE A 270 -6.63 15.76 20.11
CA PHE A 270 -5.84 15.38 18.94
C PHE A 270 -6.13 13.94 18.45
N GLY A 271 -6.37 13.01 19.38
CA GLY A 271 -6.75 11.62 19.04
C GLY A 271 -8.11 11.51 18.34
N GLU A 272 -9.09 12.33 18.74
CA GLU A 272 -10.38 12.40 18.05
C GLU A 272 -10.23 13.01 16.66
N GLN A 273 -9.41 14.07 16.53
CA GLN A 273 -9.09 14.65 15.22
C GLN A 273 -8.44 13.62 14.29
N CYS A 274 -7.51 12.80 14.80
CA CYS A 274 -6.93 11.71 14.03
C CYS A 274 -7.99 10.70 13.58
N THR A 275 -8.90 10.29 14.47
CA THR A 275 -9.98 9.35 14.14
C THR A 275 -10.88 9.89 13.03
N HIS A 276 -11.25 11.17 13.10
CA HIS A 276 -12.01 11.82 12.03
C HIS A 276 -11.22 11.90 10.73
N CYS A 277 -9.92 12.20 10.80
CA CYS A 277 -9.04 12.30 9.63
C CYS A 277 -8.78 10.94 8.97
N GLU A 278 -8.71 9.85 9.73
CA GLU A 278 -8.56 8.49 9.19
C GLU A 278 -9.74 8.14 8.26
N LYS A 279 -10.98 8.46 8.66
CA LYS A 279 -12.17 8.26 7.83
C LYS A 279 -12.25 9.25 6.67
N GLU A 280 -11.93 10.52 6.91
CA GLU A 280 -12.00 11.54 5.87
C GLU A 280 -10.91 11.36 4.79
N ALA A 281 -9.74 10.84 5.14
CA ALA A 281 -8.69 10.50 4.18
C ALA A 281 -9.11 9.36 3.24
N VAL A 282 -9.95 8.43 3.72
CA VAL A 282 -10.61 7.45 2.84
C VAL A 282 -11.52 8.17 1.84
N ASN A 283 -12.34 9.12 2.30
CA ASN A 283 -13.22 9.90 1.40
C ASN A 283 -12.44 10.70 0.35
N VAL A 284 -11.32 11.33 0.74
CA VAL A 284 -10.41 12.01 -0.20
C VAL A 284 -9.84 11.02 -1.22
N SER A 285 -9.45 9.83 -0.78
CA SER A 285 -8.96 8.77 -1.68
C SER A 285 -10.04 8.27 -2.65
N LEU A 286 -11.30 8.14 -2.19
CA LEU A 286 -12.45 7.85 -3.06
C LEU A 286 -12.69 8.96 -4.08
N GLY A 287 -12.54 10.23 -3.67
CA GLY A 287 -12.59 11.38 -4.58
C GLY A 287 -11.45 11.35 -5.61
N ASN A 288 -10.24 11.01 -5.19
CA ASN A 288 -9.08 10.90 -6.08
C ASN A 288 -9.24 9.76 -7.09
N LEU A 289 -9.88 8.64 -6.73
CA LEU A 289 -10.24 7.58 -7.68
C LEU A 289 -11.10 8.11 -8.84
N LEU A 290 -11.94 9.12 -8.60
CA LEU A 290 -12.72 9.76 -9.67
C LEU A 290 -11.87 10.58 -10.64
N SER A 291 -10.59 10.86 -10.36
CA SER A 291 -9.72 11.52 -11.34
C SER A 291 -9.25 10.57 -12.45
N TYR A 292 -9.29 9.25 -12.23
CA TYR A 292 -8.90 8.23 -13.21
C TYR A 292 -10.03 8.02 -14.24
N PRO A 293 -9.79 8.24 -15.56
CA PRO A 293 -10.85 8.16 -16.57
C PRO A 293 -11.58 6.81 -16.60
N PHE A 294 -10.84 5.70 -16.57
CA PHE A 294 -11.38 4.34 -16.62
C PHE A 294 -12.14 3.93 -15.35
N VAL A 295 -11.87 4.57 -14.20
CA VAL A 295 -12.69 4.38 -12.98
C VAL A 295 -14.04 5.04 -13.16
N ARG A 296 -14.08 6.30 -13.65
CA ARG A 296 -15.35 6.99 -13.93
C ARG A 296 -16.17 6.24 -14.98
N GLU A 297 -15.53 5.76 -16.04
CA GLU A 297 -16.18 4.95 -17.07
C GLU A 297 -16.82 3.68 -16.49
N GLY A 298 -16.07 2.94 -15.66
CA GLY A 298 -16.60 1.75 -14.99
C GLY A 298 -17.79 2.04 -14.07
N LEU A 299 -17.77 3.18 -13.37
CA LEU A 299 -18.90 3.62 -12.52
C LEU A 299 -20.14 3.95 -13.35
N VAL A 300 -19.98 4.69 -14.45
CA VAL A 300 -21.09 5.05 -15.36
C VAL A 300 -21.69 3.81 -15.99
N ASN A 301 -20.84 2.87 -16.41
CA ASN A 301 -21.25 1.60 -17.01
C ASN A 301 -21.78 0.58 -15.98
N LYS A 302 -21.77 0.92 -14.68
CA LYS A 302 -22.17 0.04 -13.57
C LYS A 302 -21.39 -1.29 -13.53
N THR A 303 -20.18 -1.31 -14.07
CA THR A 303 -19.27 -2.45 -13.99
C THR A 303 -18.30 -2.33 -12.80
N LEU A 304 -18.25 -1.17 -12.16
CA LEU A 304 -17.37 -0.88 -11.04
C LEU A 304 -18.13 -0.13 -9.92
N GLY A 305 -17.90 -0.52 -8.67
CA GLY A 305 -18.36 0.18 -7.48
C GLY A 305 -17.21 0.68 -6.60
N LEU A 306 -17.38 1.84 -5.97
CA LEU A 306 -16.41 2.38 -5.00
C LEU A 306 -16.94 2.28 -3.57
N LYS A 307 -16.12 1.74 -2.67
CA LYS A 307 -16.44 1.59 -1.24
C LYS A 307 -15.33 2.15 -0.36
N GLY A 308 -15.71 2.84 0.71
CA GLY A 308 -14.83 3.20 1.81
C GLY A 308 -15.05 2.24 2.98
N GLY A 309 -13.98 1.88 3.66
CA GLY A 309 -14.01 1.08 4.88
C GLY A 309 -13.17 1.70 5.99
N TYR A 310 -13.52 1.40 7.23
CA TYR A 310 -12.73 1.79 8.40
C TYR A 310 -12.68 0.65 9.41
N TYR A 311 -11.48 0.11 9.63
CA TYR A 311 -11.22 -0.94 10.60
C TYR A 311 -10.69 -0.36 11.92
N ASP A 312 -11.47 -0.46 12.99
CA ASP A 312 -11.04 -0.11 14.34
C ASP A 312 -10.57 -1.38 15.06
N PHE A 313 -9.25 -1.63 15.06
CA PHE A 313 -8.69 -2.78 15.77
C PHE A 313 -8.65 -2.57 17.29
N THR A 314 -8.84 -1.35 17.78
CA THR A 314 -8.91 -1.10 19.23
C THR A 314 -10.25 -1.56 19.80
N LYS A 315 -11.31 -1.51 19.00
CA LYS A 315 -12.67 -1.93 19.36
C LYS A 315 -13.11 -3.23 18.68
N GLY A 316 -12.35 -3.71 17.70
CA GLY A 316 -12.71 -4.88 16.90
C GLY A 316 -13.92 -4.65 15.99
N SER A 317 -14.12 -3.43 15.50
CA SER A 317 -15.27 -3.06 14.65
C SER A 317 -14.85 -2.69 13.23
N PHE A 318 -15.75 -2.89 12.27
CA PHE A 318 -15.55 -2.52 10.87
C PHE A 318 -16.75 -1.73 10.34
N GLU A 319 -16.49 -0.56 9.77
CA GLU A 319 -17.50 0.26 9.07
C GLU A 319 -17.28 0.17 7.56
N LEU A 320 -18.38 0.15 6.78
CA LEU A 320 -18.35 0.12 5.32
C LEU A 320 -19.38 1.10 4.76
N TRP A 321 -18.97 1.93 3.80
CA TRP A 321 -19.86 2.85 3.09
C TRP A 321 -19.56 2.85 1.58
N GLY A 322 -20.48 3.41 0.78
CA GLY A 322 -20.34 3.45 -0.67
C GLY A 322 -20.49 4.85 -1.23
N LEU A 323 -19.83 5.08 -2.37
CA LEU A 323 -20.04 6.27 -3.19
C LEU A 323 -21.05 5.95 -4.30
N HIS A 324 -22.12 6.73 -4.39
CA HIS A 324 -23.04 6.68 -5.51
C HIS A 324 -22.65 7.75 -6.53
N PHE A 325 -22.15 7.34 -7.70
CA PHE A 325 -21.75 8.23 -8.78
C PHE A 325 -22.70 8.05 -9.97
N SER A 326 -23.27 9.15 -10.47
CA SER A 326 -24.11 9.16 -11.66
C SER A 326 -23.89 10.45 -12.43
N LEU A 327 -23.67 10.35 -13.74
CA LEU A 327 -23.75 11.49 -14.64
C LEU A 327 -25.21 11.68 -15.04
N SER A 328 -25.81 12.82 -14.71
CA SER A 328 -27.04 13.24 -15.34
C SER A 328 -26.70 14.04 -16.61
N SER A 329 -27.33 13.71 -17.73
CA SER A 329 -27.28 14.59 -18.89
C SER A 329 -28.05 15.87 -18.56
N SER A 330 -27.38 17.03 -18.59
CA SER A 330 -28.10 18.29 -18.70
C SER A 330 -28.85 18.29 -20.04
N LEU A 331 -30.15 18.58 -20.01
CA LEU A 331 -31.02 18.67 -21.19
C LEU A 331 -30.29 19.32 -22.37
N SER A 332 -30.26 18.62 -23.51
CA SER A 332 -29.71 19.17 -24.74
C SER A 332 -30.65 20.26 -25.24
N VAL A 333 -30.14 21.31 -25.86
CA VAL A 333 -30.96 22.39 -26.48
C VAL A 333 -31.97 21.83 -27.49
N LYS A 334 -31.74 20.60 -28.00
CA LYS A 334 -32.70 19.86 -28.84
C LYS A 334 -33.98 19.45 -28.08
N ASP A 335 -33.91 19.23 -26.78
CA ASP A 335 -35.06 18.85 -25.94
C ASP A 335 -35.95 20.08 -25.62
N VAL A 336 -35.37 21.28 -25.61
CA VAL A 336 -36.11 22.56 -25.43
C VAL A 336 -36.88 22.95 -26.70
N ALA A 337 -36.36 22.62 -27.89
CA ALA A 337 -37.03 22.89 -29.16
C ALA A 337 -38.34 22.10 -29.34
N THR A 338 -38.46 20.92 -28.71
CA THR A 338 -39.69 20.12 -28.71
C THR A 338 -40.76 20.69 -27.77
N ILE A 339 -40.36 21.46 -26.75
CA ILE A 339 -41.28 22.10 -25.78
C ILE A 339 -41.89 23.40 -26.34
N LEU A 340 -41.24 24.05 -27.31
CA LEU A 340 -41.72 25.32 -27.89
C LEU A 340 -42.57 25.16 -29.17
N HIS A 341 -42.71 23.95 -29.72
CA HIS A 341 -43.53 23.73 -30.93
C HIS A 341 -45.00 23.36 -30.67
N TRP A 342 -45.48 23.40 -29.42
CA TRP A 342 -46.89 23.15 -29.06
C TRP A 342 -47.56 24.37 -28.40
N LYS A 343 -47.39 25.56 -29.01
CA LYS A 343 -48.27 26.72 -28.81
C LYS A 343 -48.18 27.66 -30.02
N LEU A 344 -48.90 27.31 -31.08
CA LEU A 344 -49.50 28.26 -32.02
C LEU A 344 -50.98 27.93 -32.11
#